data_AF-A0A2V9B2I2-F1
#
_entry.id   AF-A0A2V9B2I2-F1
#
_cell.length_a   1.000
_cell.length_b   1.000
_cell.length_c   1.000
_cell.angle_alpha   90.00
_cell.angle_beta   90.00
_cell.angle_gamma   90.00
#
_symmetry.space_group_name_H-M   'P 1'
#
loop_
_entity.id
_entity.type
_entity.pdbx_description
1 polymer ?
#
loop_
_entity_poly.entity_id
_entity_poly.type
_entity_poly.pdbx_seq_one_letter_code
_entity_poly.pdbx_strand_id
1 'polypeptide(L)'
;MSPETSEHRVCRFGLYEADLDAGILKRHGIPVKLQEQPFRILGFLLQRPGEIISREELRNRLWPEGTFVEFDGSLNTALMKLRAVLNDDPENPRFVETVPKKGYRFIAPVQVVRGPNGFAEAEVAEPAAVPPFAEFPPSSLGHADRLTPRPHETVKRRDVSLVGMVFFLAGIVVAAAIVWRYWPMPEPHVLKISQLTHTGRVSPGSRIVTDGARLYFVSREGGHSVLMTTSIHGGSVEKLISPFEDTAIFDVSPDRTQLLIGPIDYEDEEIPVWMWPAHGGVPHRLGEVTASEAVWSPVGDSIAIIQSNRLLTVRPDGSNTKELQKFSANPQYSLLWSGDGAKLRFTVSNLDRATDEMWEIGADGTNLHRIFPNAPAERHDTTGTWSTDERYFLFTRGSDSRLNRVMDSISNV
;
A
#
# COMPACT_ATOMS: atom_id res chain seq x y z
N MET A 1 -7.48 -12.84 47.54
CA MET A 1 -6.58 -11.96 46.78
C MET A 1 -7.37 -11.40 45.62
N SER A 2 -7.78 -10.13 45.72
CA SER A 2 -8.36 -9.39 44.60
C SER A 2 -7.26 -9.06 43.59
N PRO A 3 -7.50 -9.08 42.27
CA PRO A 3 -6.55 -8.55 41.32
C PRO A 3 -6.53 -7.03 41.47
N GLU A 4 -5.41 -6.45 41.89
CA GLU A 4 -5.20 -5.01 41.78
C GLU A 4 -5.22 -4.66 40.28
N THR A 5 -6.27 -3.97 39.84
CA THR A 5 -6.33 -3.33 38.52
C THR A 5 -5.24 -2.27 38.48
N SER A 6 -4.09 -2.62 37.91
CA SER A 6 -3.02 -1.67 37.64
C SER A 6 -3.52 -0.65 36.61
N GLU A 7 -3.56 0.64 37.00
CA GLU A 7 -3.85 1.73 36.07
C GLU A 7 -2.67 1.86 35.09
N HIS A 8 -2.79 1.26 33.92
CA HIS A 8 -1.79 1.35 32.88
C HIS A 8 -1.67 2.80 32.36
N ARG A 9 -0.49 3.39 32.51
CA ARG A 9 -0.16 4.70 31.93
C ARG A 9 0.23 4.52 30.47
N VAL A 10 -0.74 4.78 29.59
CA VAL A 10 -0.55 4.70 28.14
C VAL A 10 -0.26 6.09 27.58
N CYS A 11 0.91 6.24 26.96
CA CYS A 11 1.30 7.43 26.23
C CYS A 11 1.07 7.21 24.72
N ARG A 12 0.23 8.04 24.10
CA ARG A 12 -0.02 8.04 22.65
C ARG A 12 0.73 9.19 21.99
N PHE A 13 1.44 8.90 20.91
CA PHE A 13 2.19 9.89 20.14
C PHE A 13 2.34 9.42 18.69
N GLY A 14 1.94 10.26 17.72
CA GLY A 14 1.89 9.85 16.31
C GLY A 14 1.09 8.56 16.11
N LEU A 15 1.74 7.53 15.55
CA LEU A 15 1.15 6.22 15.26
C LEU A 15 1.37 5.19 16.39
N TYR A 16 1.98 5.62 17.50
CA TYR A 16 2.49 4.75 18.55
C TYR A 16 1.70 4.89 19.85
N GLU A 17 1.56 3.76 20.55
CA GLU A 17 1.06 3.70 21.92
C GLU A 17 2.10 3.00 22.80
N ALA A 18 2.61 3.67 23.82
CA ALA A 18 3.53 3.10 24.79
C ALA A 18 2.81 2.88 26.12
N ASP A 19 2.69 1.63 26.53
CA ASP A 19 2.26 1.26 27.88
C ASP A 19 3.48 1.24 28.79
N LEU A 20 3.63 2.30 29.60
CA LEU A 20 4.81 2.52 30.43
C LEU A 20 4.92 1.51 31.58
N ASP A 21 3.81 0.92 32.01
CA ASP A 21 3.77 -0.04 33.11
C ASP A 21 3.95 -1.48 32.60
N ALA A 22 3.43 -1.80 31.41
CA ALA A 22 3.62 -3.11 30.78
C ALA A 22 4.94 -3.24 29.99
N GLY A 23 5.62 -2.14 29.65
CA GLY A 23 6.84 -2.17 28.84
C GLY A 23 6.60 -2.45 27.36
N ILE A 24 5.38 -2.21 26.86
CA ILE A 24 4.94 -2.57 25.51
C ILE A 24 4.81 -1.31 24.66
N LEU A 25 5.42 -1.34 23.48
CA LEU A 25 5.20 -0.35 22.43
C LEU A 25 4.31 -0.97 21.35
N LYS A 26 3.27 -0.26 20.91
CA LYS A 26 2.41 -0.64 19.78
C LYS A 26 2.53 0.39 18.66
N ARG A 27 2.40 -0.05 17.41
CA ARG A 27 2.24 0.79 16.22
C ARG A 27 0.93 0.39 15.54
N HIS A 28 -0.01 1.33 15.41
CA HIS A 28 -1.39 1.03 14.98
C HIS A 28 -2.06 -0.12 15.76
N GLY A 29 -1.86 -0.17 17.08
CA GLY A 29 -2.43 -1.21 17.95
C GLY A 29 -1.70 -2.56 17.93
N ILE A 30 -0.71 -2.76 17.05
CA ILE A 30 0.08 -4.00 16.97
C ILE A 30 1.37 -3.86 17.81
N PRO A 31 1.68 -4.79 18.73
CA PRO A 31 2.93 -4.76 19.49
C PRO A 31 4.18 -4.78 18.59
N VAL A 32 5.10 -3.84 18.80
CA VAL A 32 6.39 -3.77 18.13
C VAL A 32 7.49 -4.08 19.14
N LYS A 33 8.41 -4.98 18.77
CA LYS A 33 9.49 -5.41 19.65
C LYS A 33 10.49 -4.27 19.86
N LEU A 34 10.50 -3.70 21.06
CA LEU A 34 11.52 -2.76 21.52
C LEU A 34 12.27 -3.38 22.70
N GLN A 35 13.62 -3.36 22.64
CA GLN A 35 14.44 -3.88 23.74
C GLN A 35 14.26 -3.02 25.00
N GLU A 36 14.48 -3.62 26.17
CA GLU A 36 14.19 -2.99 27.47
C GLU A 36 14.91 -1.63 27.67
N GLN A 37 16.19 -1.53 27.35
CA GLN A 37 16.94 -0.27 27.49
C GLN A 37 16.43 0.85 26.56
N PRO A 38 16.27 0.64 25.24
CA PRO A 38 15.59 1.59 24.36
C PRO A 38 14.19 1.99 24.84
N PHE A 39 13.41 1.04 25.37
CA PHE A 39 12.08 1.32 25.92
C PHE A 39 12.15 2.21 27.17
N ARG A 40 13.12 1.97 28.07
CA ARG A 40 13.32 2.83 29.25
C ARG A 40 13.68 4.27 28.85
N ILE A 41 14.53 4.45 27.83
CA ILE A 41 14.84 5.78 27.28
C ILE A 41 13.57 6.46 26.78
N LEU A 42 12.77 5.75 25.97
CA LEU A 42 11.49 6.24 25.48
C LEU A 42 10.56 6.64 26.63
N GLY A 43 10.44 5.81 27.66
CA GLY A 43 9.62 6.09 28.83
C GLY A 43 10.02 7.37 29.55
N PHE A 44 11.32 7.64 29.71
CA PHE A 44 11.78 8.89 30.32
C PHE A 44 11.47 10.11 29.46
N LEU A 45 11.68 10.00 28.15
CA LEU A 45 11.38 11.05 27.18
C LEU A 45 9.88 11.37 27.10
N LEU A 46 9.01 10.36 27.19
CA LEU A 46 7.55 10.52 27.17
C LEU A 46 6.97 11.05 28.48
N GLN A 47 7.67 10.90 29.61
CA GLN A 47 7.25 11.48 30.89
C GLN A 47 7.44 13.00 30.95
N ARG A 48 8.36 13.55 30.14
CA ARG A 48 8.68 14.98 30.07
C ARG A 48 8.78 15.45 28.60
N PRO A 49 7.68 15.39 27.83
CA PRO A 49 7.71 15.78 26.42
C PRO A 49 8.05 17.27 26.29
N GLY A 50 8.95 17.60 25.37
CA GLY A 50 9.45 18.96 25.14
C GLY A 50 10.61 19.39 26.06
N GLU A 51 10.94 18.64 27.10
CA GLU A 51 12.09 18.94 27.97
C GLU A 51 13.37 18.25 27.48
N ILE A 52 14.52 18.87 27.74
CA ILE A 52 15.83 18.28 27.44
C ILE A 52 16.25 17.41 28.62
N ILE A 53 16.40 16.10 28.38
CA ILE A 53 16.97 15.16 29.33
C ILE A 53 18.46 15.02 29.03
N SER A 54 19.32 15.30 30.02
CA SER A 54 20.76 15.28 29.84
C SER A 54 21.31 13.85 29.72
N ARG A 55 22.49 13.72 29.11
CA ARG A 55 23.19 12.42 29.03
C ARG A 55 23.50 11.87 30.42
N GLU A 56 23.88 12.73 31.37
CA GLU A 56 24.13 12.34 32.77
C GLU A 56 22.86 11.89 33.48
N GLU A 57 21.71 12.52 33.23
CA GLU A 57 20.43 12.10 33.79
C GLU A 57 19.99 10.74 33.23
N LEU A 58 20.15 10.51 31.92
CA LEU A 58 19.92 9.20 31.31
C LEU A 58 20.89 8.14 31.85
N ARG A 59 22.15 8.51 32.12
CA ARG A 59 23.13 7.62 32.78
C ARG A 59 22.63 7.14 34.11
N ASN A 60 22.35 8.07 35.01
CA ASN A 60 22.05 7.76 36.40
C ASN A 60 20.75 6.94 36.52
N ARG A 61 19.83 7.08 35.56
CA ARG A 61 18.56 6.32 35.54
C ARG A 61 18.65 4.96 34.86
N LEU A 62 19.45 4.81 33.81
CA LEU A 62 19.57 3.54 33.08
C LEU A 62 20.58 2.59 33.73
N TRP A 63 21.64 3.16 34.32
CA TRP A 63 22.74 2.44 34.96
C TRP A 63 23.06 3.09 36.32
N PRO A 64 22.46 2.59 37.41
CA PRO A 64 22.81 3.01 38.76
C PRO A 64 24.29 2.74 39.07
N GLU A 65 24.84 3.47 40.05
CA GLU A 65 26.25 3.39 40.44
C GLU A 65 26.70 1.92 40.66
N GLY A 66 27.83 1.54 40.05
CA GLY A 66 28.39 0.18 40.11
C GLY A 66 28.22 -0.66 38.85
N THR A 67 27.55 -0.16 37.79
CA THR A 67 27.45 -0.88 36.50
C THR A 67 28.62 -0.57 35.58
N PHE A 68 29.50 -1.55 35.32
CA PHE A 68 30.64 -1.40 34.40
C PHE A 68 30.20 -1.62 32.94
N VAL A 69 29.85 -0.54 32.24
CA VAL A 69 29.57 -0.54 30.79
C VAL A 69 30.17 0.69 30.12
N GLU A 70 30.53 0.57 28.84
CA GLU A 70 30.89 1.72 28.02
C GLU A 70 29.63 2.59 27.79
N PHE A 71 29.49 3.62 28.61
CA PHE A 71 28.25 4.39 28.72
C PHE A 71 27.86 5.09 27.42
N ASP A 72 28.77 5.82 26.79
CA ASP A 72 28.45 6.59 25.58
C ASP A 72 28.09 5.67 24.41
N GLY A 73 28.83 4.56 24.24
CA GLY A 73 28.55 3.55 23.21
C GLY A 73 27.20 2.85 23.42
N SER A 74 26.88 2.48 24.66
CA SER A 74 25.61 1.82 25.00
C SER A 74 24.41 2.77 24.87
N LEU A 75 24.52 4.03 25.29
CA LEU A 75 23.48 5.04 25.12
C LEU A 75 23.20 5.32 23.63
N ASN A 76 24.25 5.50 22.82
CA ASN A 76 24.10 5.72 21.39
C ASN A 76 23.46 4.51 20.70
N THR A 77 23.87 3.29 21.07
CA THR A 77 23.27 2.06 20.54
C THR A 77 21.80 1.93 20.93
N ALA A 78 21.44 2.26 22.17
CA ALA A 78 20.06 2.19 22.64
C ALA A 78 19.17 3.25 21.94
N LEU A 79 19.68 4.47 21.74
CA LEU A 79 19.00 5.51 20.97
C LEU A 79 18.87 5.17 19.48
N MET A 80 19.89 4.57 18.86
CA MET A 80 19.82 4.11 17.48
C MET A 80 18.71 3.07 17.32
N LYS A 81 18.62 2.11 18.25
CA LYS A 81 17.54 1.10 18.26
C LYS A 81 16.17 1.71 18.51
N LEU A 82 16.08 2.70 19.43
CA LEU A 82 14.84 3.42 19.68
C LEU A 82 14.36 4.14 18.40
N ARG A 83 15.25 4.91 17.77
CA ARG A 83 14.99 5.63 16.53
C ARG A 83 14.60 4.71 15.38
N ALA A 84 15.26 3.55 15.25
CA ALA A 84 14.90 2.55 14.26
C ALA A 84 13.45 2.04 14.44
N VAL A 85 13.02 1.80 15.68
CA VAL A 85 11.65 1.32 15.97
C VAL A 85 10.60 2.43 15.79
N LEU A 86 10.95 3.67 16.16
CA LEU A 86 10.08 4.84 15.97
C LEU A 86 10.09 5.39 14.54
N ASN A 87 10.95 4.84 13.68
CA ASN A 87 11.23 5.35 12.34
C ASN A 87 11.57 6.86 12.36
N ASP A 88 12.48 7.23 13.27
CA ASP A 88 12.87 8.59 13.59
C ASP A 88 14.30 8.88 13.11
N ASP A 89 14.47 9.92 12.31
CA ASP A 89 15.76 10.31 11.76
C ASP A 89 16.51 11.26 12.72
N PRO A 90 17.78 11.00 13.11
CA PRO A 90 18.53 11.93 13.94
C PRO A 90 18.82 13.30 13.29
N GLU A 91 18.88 13.40 11.96
CA GLU A 91 19.12 14.65 11.22
C GLU A 91 17.84 15.47 11.00
N ASN A 92 16.70 14.78 10.87
CA ASN A 92 15.37 15.39 10.80
C ASN A 92 14.41 14.75 11.83
N PRO A 93 14.62 15.02 13.13
CA PRO A 93 13.90 14.32 14.19
C PRO A 93 12.43 14.69 14.17
N ARG A 94 11.57 13.68 14.29
CA ARG A 94 10.12 13.80 14.45
C ARG A 94 9.69 13.47 15.87
N PHE A 95 10.44 12.59 16.55
CA PHE A 95 10.16 12.12 17.90
C PHE A 95 11.28 12.48 18.86
N VAL A 96 12.53 12.09 18.59
CA VAL A 96 13.67 12.25 19.51
C VAL A 96 14.73 13.14 18.88
N GLU A 97 14.74 14.40 19.27
CA GLU A 97 15.75 15.38 18.85
C GLU A 97 17.03 15.25 19.66
N THR A 98 18.18 15.26 18.98
CA THR A 98 19.49 15.40 19.62
C THR A 98 19.80 16.88 19.79
N VAL A 99 19.95 17.35 21.04
CA VAL A 99 20.37 18.72 21.30
C VAL A 99 21.88 18.72 21.59
N PRO A 100 22.72 19.25 20.67
CA PRO A 100 24.18 19.16 20.79
C PRO A 100 24.68 19.64 22.15
N LYS A 101 25.54 18.84 22.79
CA LYS A 101 26.14 19.09 24.12
C LYS A 101 25.16 19.21 25.30
N LYS A 102 23.85 19.06 25.08
CA LYS A 102 22.83 19.16 26.15
C LYS A 102 22.17 17.83 26.46
N GLY A 103 21.76 17.07 25.44
CA GLY A 103 21.06 15.80 25.65
C GLY A 103 20.04 15.49 24.57
N TYR A 104 18.91 14.92 24.97
CA TYR A 104 17.84 14.48 24.06
C TYR A 104 16.50 15.05 24.50
N ARG A 105 15.65 15.35 23.52
CA ARG A 105 14.31 15.92 23.75
C ARG A 105 13.28 15.16 22.94
N PHE A 106 12.14 14.86 23.56
CA PHE A 106 10.98 14.35 22.83
C PHE A 106 10.19 15.53 22.25
N ILE A 107 9.98 15.58 20.94
CA ILE A 107 9.42 16.75 20.25
C ILE A 107 8.02 16.51 19.66
N ALA A 108 7.55 15.26 19.59
CA ALA A 108 6.20 14.97 19.14
C ALA A 108 5.15 15.24 20.23
N PRO A 109 3.91 15.64 19.88
CA PRO A 109 2.81 15.73 20.84
C PRO A 109 2.53 14.38 21.52
N VAL A 110 2.40 14.38 22.85
CA VAL A 110 2.10 13.19 23.67
C VAL A 110 0.77 13.38 24.37
N GLN A 111 -0.14 12.41 24.21
CA GLN A 111 -1.38 12.31 24.96
C GLN A 111 -1.26 11.19 25.99
N VAL A 112 -1.47 11.51 27.27
CA VAL A 112 -1.44 10.52 28.36
C VAL A 112 -2.88 10.06 28.64
N VAL A 113 -3.19 8.81 28.31
CA VAL A 113 -4.47 8.20 28.63
C VAL A 113 -4.30 7.42 29.92
N ARG A 114 -5.03 7.82 30.96
CA ARG A 114 -5.18 7.05 32.21
C ARG A 114 -6.59 6.50 32.23
N GLY A 115 -6.75 5.19 32.16
CA GLY A 115 -8.08 4.59 32.23
C GLY A 115 -8.03 3.06 32.34
N PRO A 116 -8.89 2.46 33.18
CA PRO A 116 -9.11 1.03 33.18
C PRO A 116 -9.92 0.67 31.92
N ASN A 117 -9.28 0.04 30.92
CA ASN A 117 -9.86 -0.41 29.65
C ASN A 117 -10.45 0.68 28.73
N GLY A 118 -9.62 1.24 27.86
CA GLY A 118 -10.03 2.20 26.82
C GLY A 118 -10.54 1.54 25.52
N PHE A 119 -11.76 0.98 25.56
CA PHE A 119 -12.65 0.91 24.39
C PHE A 119 -13.97 1.59 24.80
N ALA A 120 -14.15 2.85 24.44
CA ALA A 120 -15.44 3.53 24.56
C ALA A 120 -15.57 4.55 23.42
N GLU A 121 -16.55 4.24 22.59
CA GLU A 121 -17.04 4.95 21.42
C GLU A 121 -17.71 6.26 21.85
N ALA A 122 -17.44 7.33 21.10
CA ALA A 122 -17.93 8.67 21.41
C ALA A 122 -19.45 8.78 21.18
N GLU A 123 -20.16 9.03 22.27
CA GLU A 123 -21.58 9.35 22.35
C GLU A 123 -21.85 10.74 21.75
N VAL A 124 -22.66 10.79 20.69
CA VAL A 124 -23.12 12.05 20.06
C VAL A 124 -24.48 12.43 20.65
N ALA A 125 -24.48 13.62 21.26
CA ALA A 125 -25.62 14.25 21.89
C ALA A 125 -26.70 14.72 20.90
N GLU A 126 -27.93 14.70 21.43
CA GLU A 126 -29.25 15.11 20.93
C GLU A 126 -29.34 16.57 20.40
N PRO A 127 -30.44 16.93 19.70
CA PRO A 127 -31.18 18.08 20.21
C PRO A 127 -32.72 17.96 20.21
N ALA A 128 -33.23 18.32 21.38
CA ALA A 128 -34.55 18.78 21.83
C ALA A 128 -35.58 19.33 20.81
N ALA A 129 -36.83 18.94 21.06
CA ALA A 129 -38.07 19.48 20.51
C ALA A 129 -38.59 20.71 21.30
N VAL A 130 -39.30 21.61 20.61
CA VAL A 130 -39.95 22.84 21.13
C VAL A 130 -41.49 22.67 21.00
N PRO A 131 -42.34 23.20 21.93
CA PRO A 131 -43.74 22.77 22.13
C PRO A 131 -44.78 23.54 21.25
N PRO A 132 -46.06 23.11 21.22
CA PRO A 132 -47.07 23.71 20.35
C PRO A 132 -47.73 24.96 20.96
N PHE A 133 -47.96 25.98 20.12
CA PHE A 133 -48.69 27.19 20.48
C PHE A 133 -50.19 27.06 20.17
N ALA A 134 -50.97 27.74 21.00
CA ALA A 134 -52.39 27.59 21.25
C ALA A 134 -53.34 28.08 20.14
N GLU A 135 -54.54 27.50 20.18
CA GLU A 135 -55.76 27.85 19.46
C GLU A 135 -56.26 29.27 19.79
N PHE A 136 -56.83 29.95 18.79
CA PHE A 136 -57.75 31.08 18.99
C PHE A 136 -59.15 30.70 18.44
N PRO A 137 -60.24 30.91 19.21
CA PRO A 137 -61.60 30.74 18.72
C PRO A 137 -62.15 32.01 18.05
N PRO A 138 -63.29 31.89 17.32
CA PRO A 138 -63.73 32.84 16.31
C PRO A 138 -64.84 33.77 16.81
N SER A 139 -65.02 34.91 16.15
CA SER A 139 -66.25 35.72 16.02
C SER A 139 -65.85 37.06 15.37
N SER A 140 -66.59 37.69 14.45
CA SER A 140 -67.98 37.51 14.04
C SER A 140 -68.25 38.41 12.82
N LEU A 141 -69.06 37.85 11.90
CA LEU A 141 -70.16 38.46 11.15
C LEU A 141 -69.98 39.84 10.47
N GLY A 142 -70.30 39.85 9.18
CA GLY A 142 -71.43 40.68 8.74
C GLY A 142 -71.29 41.44 7.43
N HIS A 143 -71.91 40.87 6.37
CA HIS A 143 -72.72 41.55 5.33
C HIS A 143 -72.03 42.59 4.43
N ALA A 144 -72.23 42.66 3.11
CA ALA A 144 -73.12 42.01 2.16
C ALA A 144 -72.51 42.26 0.76
N ASP A 145 -72.76 41.43 -0.24
CA ASP A 145 -73.73 41.78 -1.29
C ASP A 145 -73.84 40.67 -2.35
N ARG A 146 -75.06 40.48 -2.83
CA ARG A 146 -75.41 39.52 -3.87
C ARG A 146 -75.11 40.11 -5.24
N LEU A 147 -74.29 39.42 -6.05
CA LEU A 147 -74.44 39.44 -7.50
C LEU A 147 -74.28 38.03 -8.09
N THR A 148 -75.17 37.73 -9.02
CA THR A 148 -75.53 36.46 -9.67
C THR A 148 -74.41 35.80 -10.52
N PRO A 149 -74.53 34.49 -10.83
CA PRO A 149 -73.43 33.69 -11.38
C PRO A 149 -73.23 33.88 -12.89
N ARG A 150 -71.96 33.86 -13.33
CA ARG A 150 -71.55 33.72 -14.73
C ARG A 150 -70.44 32.67 -14.85
N PRO A 151 -70.33 31.99 -16.00
CA PRO A 151 -69.97 30.58 -16.09
C PRO A 151 -68.46 30.33 -15.92
N HIS A 152 -68.14 29.16 -15.37
CA HIS A 152 -66.77 28.65 -15.28
C HIS A 152 -66.15 28.52 -16.68
N GLU A 153 -65.20 29.40 -17.02
CA GLU A 153 -64.15 29.06 -17.97
C GLU A 153 -63.17 28.12 -17.27
N THR A 154 -63.25 26.84 -17.64
CA THR A 154 -62.25 25.84 -17.29
C THR A 154 -60.92 26.23 -17.94
N VAL A 155 -60.02 26.83 -17.17
CA VAL A 155 -58.61 26.92 -17.55
C VAL A 155 -58.06 25.49 -17.56
N LYS A 156 -57.89 24.92 -18.75
CA LYS A 156 -57.10 23.70 -18.98
C LYS A 156 -55.69 23.94 -18.45
N ARG A 157 -55.39 23.44 -17.24
CA ARG A 157 -54.02 23.20 -16.78
C ARG A 157 -53.44 22.13 -17.71
N ARG A 158 -52.69 22.57 -18.72
CA ARG A 158 -51.89 21.68 -19.57
C ARG A 158 -50.86 20.94 -18.72
N ASP A 159 -50.68 19.67 -19.05
CA ASP A 159 -49.76 18.68 -18.49
C ASP A 159 -48.27 19.10 -18.56
N VAL A 160 -47.86 20.11 -17.79
CA VAL A 160 -46.43 20.51 -17.67
C VAL A 160 -45.75 19.84 -16.47
N SER A 161 -46.51 19.17 -15.60
CA SER A 161 -45.97 18.55 -14.37
C SER A 161 -45.18 17.27 -14.62
N LEU A 162 -45.51 16.50 -15.66
CA LEU A 162 -44.92 15.16 -15.85
C LEU A 162 -43.57 15.23 -16.59
N VAL A 163 -43.46 16.13 -17.57
CA VAL A 163 -42.21 16.37 -18.30
C VAL A 163 -41.15 16.98 -17.37
N GLY A 164 -41.53 17.96 -16.54
CA GLY A 164 -40.62 18.54 -15.54
C GLY A 164 -40.11 17.52 -14.52
N MET A 165 -40.96 16.59 -14.09
CA MET A 165 -40.57 15.52 -13.17
C MET A 165 -39.60 14.52 -13.79
N VAL A 166 -39.79 14.17 -15.07
CA VAL A 166 -38.86 13.30 -15.81
C VAL A 166 -37.50 13.97 -15.97
N PHE A 167 -37.44 15.26 -16.32
CA PHE A 167 -36.17 15.99 -16.40
C PHE A 167 -35.48 16.13 -15.05
N PHE A 168 -36.25 16.33 -13.97
CA PHE A 168 -35.71 16.38 -12.61
C PHE A 168 -35.14 15.03 -12.16
N LEU A 169 -35.86 13.93 -12.41
CA LEU A 169 -35.37 12.57 -12.13
C LEU A 169 -34.14 12.24 -12.97
N ALA A 170 -34.14 12.57 -14.27
CA ALA A 170 -32.97 12.41 -15.12
C ALA A 170 -31.78 13.23 -14.60
N GLY A 171 -32.03 14.46 -14.15
CA GLY A 171 -31.02 15.32 -13.51
C GLY A 171 -30.44 14.70 -12.25
N ILE A 172 -31.27 14.09 -11.39
CA ILE A 172 -30.81 13.36 -10.19
C ILE A 172 -29.98 12.14 -10.57
N VAL A 173 -30.40 11.37 -11.58
CA VAL A 173 -29.63 10.19 -12.04
C VAL A 173 -28.28 10.62 -12.60
N VAL A 174 -28.23 11.69 -13.40
CA VAL A 174 -26.97 12.25 -13.91
C VAL A 174 -26.10 12.79 -12.78
N ALA A 175 -26.68 13.55 -11.84
CA ALA A 175 -25.95 14.05 -10.67
C ALA A 175 -25.42 12.90 -9.82
N ALA A 176 -26.22 11.86 -9.56
CA ALA A 176 -25.80 10.67 -8.84
C ALA A 176 -24.71 9.91 -9.59
N ALA A 177 -24.78 9.82 -10.92
CA ALA A 177 -23.74 9.19 -11.74
C ALA A 177 -22.43 9.99 -11.73
N ILE A 178 -22.50 11.32 -11.77
CA ILE A 178 -21.34 12.22 -11.64
C ILE A 178 -20.74 12.07 -10.24
N VAL A 179 -21.58 12.17 -9.21
CA VAL A 179 -21.17 12.03 -7.81
C VAL A 179 -20.55 10.65 -7.57
N TRP A 180 -21.13 9.58 -8.09
CA TRP A 180 -20.57 8.22 -8.00
C TRP A 180 -19.24 8.09 -8.77
N ARG A 181 -19.12 8.72 -9.94
CA ARG A 181 -17.88 8.73 -10.74
C ARG A 181 -16.73 9.47 -10.07
N TYR A 182 -17.02 10.55 -9.35
CA TYR A 182 -16.02 11.41 -8.70
C TYR A 182 -15.92 11.21 -7.18
N TRP A 183 -16.69 10.28 -6.59
CA TRP A 183 -16.58 9.98 -5.17
C TRP A 183 -15.21 9.34 -4.91
N PRO A 184 -14.40 9.88 -3.98
CA PRO A 184 -13.08 9.33 -3.70
C PRO A 184 -13.25 7.88 -3.25
N MET A 185 -12.65 6.96 -4.01
CA MET A 185 -12.64 5.56 -3.65
C MET A 185 -11.93 5.41 -2.30
N PRO A 186 -12.51 4.67 -1.34
CA PRO A 186 -11.88 4.47 -0.04
C PRO A 186 -10.51 3.83 -0.25
N GLU A 187 -9.52 4.26 0.53
CA GLU A 187 -8.20 3.63 0.47
C GLU A 187 -8.31 2.15 0.85
N PRO A 188 -7.62 1.24 0.15
CA PRO A 188 -7.63 -0.18 0.49
C PRO A 188 -6.86 -0.40 1.79
N HIS A 189 -7.50 -1.02 2.78
CA HIS A 189 -6.87 -1.33 4.07
C HIS A 189 -6.61 -2.83 4.18
N VAL A 190 -5.45 -3.20 4.74
CA VAL A 190 -5.09 -4.60 4.97
C VAL A 190 -5.95 -5.16 6.09
N LEU A 191 -6.90 -6.03 5.74
CA LEU A 191 -7.78 -6.67 6.72
C LEU A 191 -7.10 -7.83 7.46
N LYS A 192 -6.27 -8.60 6.75
CA LYS A 192 -5.62 -9.80 7.27
C LYS A 192 -4.35 -10.11 6.49
N ILE A 193 -3.30 -10.50 7.22
CA ILE A 193 -2.08 -11.06 6.65
C ILE A 193 -2.05 -12.54 7.01
N SER A 194 -1.91 -13.41 6.02
CA SER A 194 -1.82 -14.86 6.19
C SER A 194 -0.48 -15.35 5.67
N GLN A 195 0.25 -16.08 6.52
CA GLN A 195 1.50 -16.73 6.13
C GLN A 195 1.18 -17.99 5.31
N LEU A 196 1.68 -18.06 4.08
CA LEU A 196 1.44 -19.19 3.16
C LEU A 196 2.57 -20.24 3.20
N THR A 197 3.79 -19.83 3.55
CA THR A 197 4.97 -20.71 3.60
C THR A 197 5.73 -20.56 4.91
N HIS A 198 6.34 -21.64 5.41
CA HIS A 198 7.16 -21.65 6.63
C HIS A 198 8.67 -21.80 6.37
N THR A 199 9.11 -21.76 5.11
CA THR A 199 10.50 -22.08 4.74
C THR A 199 11.49 -20.97 5.05
N GLY A 200 11.06 -19.70 5.04
CA GLY A 200 11.93 -18.53 5.25
C GLY A 200 13.03 -18.35 4.20
N ARG A 201 12.94 -19.05 3.06
CA ARG A 201 13.99 -19.14 2.01
C ARG A 201 13.58 -18.57 0.65
N VAL A 202 12.44 -17.90 0.58
CA VAL A 202 11.97 -17.24 -0.64
C VAL A 202 13.03 -16.25 -1.10
N SER A 203 13.46 -16.37 -2.37
CA SER A 203 14.53 -15.54 -2.91
C SER A 203 14.05 -14.08 -3.01
N PRO A 204 14.72 -13.12 -2.33
CA PRO A 204 14.35 -11.71 -2.41
C PRO A 204 14.40 -11.22 -3.87
N GLY A 205 13.35 -10.54 -4.32
CA GLY A 205 13.28 -9.98 -5.68
C GLY A 205 12.80 -10.94 -6.77
N SER A 206 12.62 -12.23 -6.46
CA SER A 206 11.99 -13.16 -7.42
C SER A 206 10.48 -12.91 -7.54
N ARG A 207 9.97 -13.01 -8.77
CA ARG A 207 8.54 -12.84 -9.04
C ARG A 207 7.75 -14.02 -8.47
N ILE A 208 6.58 -13.71 -7.90
CA ILE A 208 5.61 -14.71 -7.44
C ILE A 208 4.43 -14.68 -8.42
N VAL A 209 4.11 -15.82 -9.01
CA VAL A 209 3.04 -15.94 -10.01
C VAL A 209 2.06 -17.03 -9.59
N THR A 210 0.85 -17.04 -10.18
CA THR A 210 -0.21 -17.97 -9.75
C THR A 210 -1.09 -18.45 -10.90
N ASP A 211 -1.38 -19.74 -10.93
CA ASP A 211 -2.44 -20.33 -11.77
C ASP A 211 -3.84 -20.26 -11.10
N GLY A 212 -3.93 -19.58 -9.96
CA GLY A 212 -5.13 -19.44 -9.13
C GLY A 212 -5.47 -20.63 -8.24
N ALA A 213 -4.75 -21.75 -8.34
CA ALA A 213 -4.81 -22.85 -7.37
C ALA A 213 -3.51 -22.95 -6.56
N ARG A 214 -2.39 -22.60 -7.19
CA ARG A 214 -1.03 -22.68 -6.68
C ARG A 214 -0.31 -21.34 -6.86
N LEU A 215 0.65 -21.11 -5.99
CA LEU A 215 1.68 -20.09 -6.14
C LEU A 215 2.95 -20.75 -6.67
N TYR A 216 3.66 -20.05 -7.54
CA TYR A 216 4.98 -20.41 -8.03
C TYR A 216 5.96 -19.30 -7.68
N PHE A 217 7.11 -19.68 -7.13
CA PHE A 217 8.11 -18.73 -6.66
C PHE A 217 9.49 -19.39 -6.62
N VAL A 218 10.55 -18.59 -6.58
CA VAL A 218 11.92 -19.09 -6.51
C VAL A 218 12.42 -19.06 -5.06
N SER A 219 13.05 -20.14 -4.63
CA SER A 219 13.70 -20.27 -3.32
C SER A 219 15.19 -20.50 -3.52
N ARG A 220 16.03 -19.97 -2.63
CA ARG A 220 17.48 -20.18 -2.71
C ARG A 220 17.88 -21.38 -1.86
N GLU A 221 18.36 -22.44 -2.49
CA GLU A 221 18.78 -23.69 -1.84
C GLU A 221 20.19 -24.08 -2.26
N GLY A 222 21.11 -24.14 -1.30
CA GLY A 222 22.49 -24.57 -1.56
C GLY A 222 23.26 -23.67 -2.54
N GLY A 223 22.83 -22.41 -2.72
CA GLY A 223 23.39 -21.48 -3.70
C GLY A 223 22.57 -21.35 -4.98
N HIS A 224 21.73 -22.36 -5.28
CA HIS A 224 20.92 -22.44 -6.49
C HIS A 224 19.53 -21.82 -6.32
N SER A 225 19.00 -21.30 -7.43
CA SER A 225 17.68 -20.72 -7.58
C SER A 225 16.71 -21.79 -8.05
N VAL A 226 15.93 -22.32 -7.10
CA VAL A 226 15.06 -23.47 -7.30
C VAL A 226 13.61 -23.02 -7.37
N LEU A 227 12.88 -23.51 -8.38
CA LEU A 227 11.46 -23.25 -8.50
C LEU A 227 10.64 -24.09 -7.51
N MET A 228 9.79 -23.42 -6.75
CA MET A 228 8.93 -24.00 -5.73
C MET A 228 7.47 -23.71 -6.04
N THR A 229 6.58 -24.57 -5.55
CA THR A 229 5.14 -24.39 -5.64
C THR A 229 4.44 -24.73 -4.33
N THR A 230 3.33 -24.05 -4.06
CA THR A 230 2.47 -24.34 -2.91
C THR A 230 1.03 -23.93 -3.19
N SER A 231 0.07 -24.41 -2.42
CA SER A 231 -1.34 -24.00 -2.53
C SER A 231 -1.49 -22.51 -2.20
N ILE A 232 -2.42 -21.82 -2.87
CA ILE A 232 -2.80 -20.44 -2.51
C ILE A 232 -3.39 -20.33 -1.09
N HIS A 233 -3.86 -21.45 -0.53
CA HIS A 233 -4.33 -21.52 0.86
C HIS A 233 -3.18 -21.77 1.85
N GLY A 234 -1.95 -21.92 1.35
CA GLY A 234 -0.76 -22.28 2.11
C GLY A 234 -0.64 -23.78 2.35
N GLY A 235 0.42 -24.16 3.06
CA GLY A 235 0.68 -25.55 3.44
C GLY A 235 2.09 -26.00 3.08
N SER A 236 2.22 -27.26 2.67
CA SER A 236 3.48 -27.84 2.23
C SER A 236 3.99 -27.16 0.96
N VAL A 237 5.28 -26.86 0.95
CA VAL A 237 5.97 -26.31 -0.22
C VAL A 237 6.64 -27.47 -0.96
N GLU A 238 6.36 -27.58 -2.25
CA GLU A 238 6.89 -28.62 -3.14
C GLU A 238 7.92 -28.02 -4.09
N LYS A 239 8.98 -28.77 -4.40
CA LYS A 239 9.97 -28.39 -5.41
C LYS A 239 9.44 -28.79 -6.79
N LEU A 240 9.42 -27.85 -7.73
CA LEU A 240 9.08 -28.13 -9.13
C LEU A 240 10.38 -28.51 -9.85
N ILE A 241 10.39 -29.67 -10.52
CA ILE A 241 11.57 -30.15 -11.24
C ILE A 241 11.69 -29.38 -12.56
N SER A 242 12.39 -28.24 -12.50
CA SER A 242 12.66 -27.40 -13.65
C SER A 242 13.62 -28.06 -14.65
N PRO A 243 13.55 -27.68 -15.93
CA PRO A 243 14.49 -28.16 -16.95
C PRO A 243 15.92 -27.56 -16.80
N PHE A 244 16.08 -26.52 -15.98
CA PHE A 244 17.35 -25.86 -15.70
C PHE A 244 17.74 -26.05 -14.25
N GLU A 245 19.05 -26.03 -13.98
CA GLU A 245 19.63 -26.12 -12.63
C GLU A 245 19.24 -24.90 -11.78
N ASP A 246 19.46 -23.70 -12.32
CA ASP A 246 19.02 -22.43 -11.78
C ASP A 246 17.91 -21.87 -12.68
N THR A 247 16.71 -21.67 -12.12
CA THR A 247 15.52 -21.27 -12.90
C THR A 247 14.93 -19.96 -12.39
N ALA A 248 14.77 -19.01 -13.32
CA ALA A 248 13.95 -17.83 -13.15
C ALA A 248 12.51 -18.13 -13.56
N ILE A 249 11.58 -17.41 -12.94
CA ILE A 249 10.18 -17.37 -13.35
C ILE A 249 9.79 -15.93 -13.65
N PHE A 250 9.16 -15.74 -14.80
CA PHE A 250 8.75 -14.44 -15.32
C PHE A 250 7.26 -14.24 -15.14
N ASP A 251 6.45 -15.15 -15.67
CA ASP A 251 4.99 -15.01 -15.65
C ASP A 251 4.29 -16.36 -15.86
N VAL A 252 2.97 -16.36 -15.76
CA VAL A 252 2.09 -17.49 -16.11
C VAL A 252 1.17 -17.07 -17.26
N SER A 253 0.91 -17.99 -18.18
CA SER A 253 0.03 -17.71 -19.31
C SER A 253 -1.40 -17.40 -18.84
N PRO A 254 -2.20 -16.63 -19.58
CA PRO A 254 -3.56 -16.25 -19.15
C PRO A 254 -4.51 -17.44 -18.99
N ASP A 255 -4.31 -18.48 -19.81
CA ASP A 255 -5.01 -19.77 -19.71
C ASP A 255 -4.49 -20.66 -18.58
N ARG A 256 -3.41 -20.23 -17.91
CA ARG A 256 -2.79 -20.82 -16.73
C ARG A 256 -2.17 -22.19 -16.96
N THR A 257 -1.89 -22.53 -18.21
CA THR A 257 -1.33 -23.83 -18.58
C THR A 257 0.19 -23.81 -18.73
N GLN A 258 0.80 -22.64 -18.89
CA GLN A 258 2.22 -22.48 -19.17
C GLN A 258 2.87 -21.45 -18.25
N LEU A 259 4.13 -21.70 -17.90
CA LEU A 259 5.00 -20.79 -17.17
C LEU A 259 6.01 -20.20 -18.15
N LEU A 260 6.26 -18.89 -18.07
CA LEU A 260 7.45 -18.28 -18.64
C LEU A 260 8.59 -18.42 -17.64
N ILE A 261 9.64 -19.09 -18.08
CA ILE A 261 10.83 -19.38 -17.28
C ILE A 261 12.08 -19.09 -18.10
N GLY A 262 13.23 -19.07 -17.44
CA GLY A 262 14.53 -19.02 -18.11
C GLY A 262 15.64 -19.58 -17.21
N PRO A 263 16.76 -20.03 -17.79
CA PRO A 263 17.94 -20.37 -17.00
C PRO A 263 18.51 -19.09 -16.40
N ILE A 264 18.79 -19.06 -15.10
CA ILE A 264 19.53 -17.95 -14.51
C ILE A 264 21.00 -18.17 -14.80
N ASP A 265 21.59 -17.22 -15.53
CA ASP A 265 23.02 -17.02 -15.56
C ASP A 265 23.34 -15.80 -14.69
N TYR A 266 24.29 -15.93 -13.76
CA TYR A 266 24.65 -14.84 -12.86
C TYR A 266 25.63 -13.84 -13.54
N GLU A 267 26.12 -14.15 -14.73
CA GLU A 267 26.96 -13.27 -15.55
C GLU A 267 26.15 -12.46 -16.56
N ASP A 268 25.04 -13.01 -17.07
CA ASP A 268 24.16 -12.34 -18.03
C ASP A 268 22.91 -11.73 -17.35
N GLU A 269 22.71 -10.43 -17.54
CA GLU A 269 21.50 -9.74 -17.06
C GLU A 269 20.25 -10.07 -17.88
N GLU A 270 20.44 -10.58 -19.10
CA GLU A 270 19.35 -11.00 -19.99
C GLU A 270 19.43 -12.50 -20.23
N ILE A 271 18.35 -13.19 -19.90
CA ILE A 271 18.30 -14.64 -20.02
C ILE A 271 17.34 -15.05 -21.14
N PRO A 272 17.57 -16.18 -21.82
CA PRO A 272 16.65 -16.66 -22.84
C PRO A 272 15.30 -17.00 -22.22
N VAL A 273 14.22 -16.62 -22.90
CA VAL A 273 12.85 -16.86 -22.43
C VAL A 273 12.32 -18.19 -22.97
N TRP A 274 11.72 -18.99 -22.10
CA TRP A 274 11.15 -20.29 -22.41
C TRP A 274 9.71 -20.41 -21.90
N MET A 275 8.87 -21.08 -22.68
CA MET A 275 7.53 -21.50 -22.27
C MET A 275 7.59 -22.94 -21.78
N TRP A 276 7.10 -23.19 -20.57
CA TRP A 276 7.12 -24.51 -19.95
C TRP A 276 5.74 -24.90 -19.44
N PRO A 277 5.18 -26.06 -19.84
CA PRO A 277 3.89 -26.51 -19.33
C PRO A 277 3.90 -26.66 -17.79
N ALA A 278 2.94 -26.03 -17.11
CA ALA A 278 2.89 -25.95 -15.65
C ALA A 278 2.74 -27.32 -14.95
N HIS A 279 2.25 -28.32 -15.67
CA HIS A 279 2.06 -29.70 -15.19
C HIS A 279 3.21 -30.65 -15.58
N GLY A 280 4.32 -30.11 -16.06
CA GLY A 280 5.43 -30.88 -16.59
C GLY A 280 5.29 -31.16 -18.08
N GLY A 281 6.42 -31.22 -18.76
CA GLY A 281 6.50 -31.32 -20.22
C GLY A 281 7.82 -30.76 -20.74
N VAL A 282 7.98 -30.78 -22.06
CA VAL A 282 9.18 -30.26 -22.71
C VAL A 282 9.08 -28.72 -22.80
N PRO A 283 10.08 -27.98 -22.30
CA PRO A 283 10.11 -26.52 -22.44
C PRO A 283 10.40 -26.12 -23.90
N HIS A 284 9.78 -25.04 -24.36
CA HIS A 284 9.96 -24.49 -25.71
C HIS A 284 10.57 -23.09 -25.62
N ARG A 285 11.70 -22.89 -26.33
CA ARG A 285 12.37 -21.58 -26.36
C ARG A 285 11.55 -20.60 -27.19
N LEU A 286 11.43 -19.37 -26.70
CA LEU A 286 10.76 -18.28 -27.40
C LEU A 286 11.68 -17.67 -28.48
N GLY A 287 12.00 -18.48 -29.50
CA GLY A 287 12.95 -18.08 -30.56
C GLY A 287 14.33 -17.72 -30.01
N GLU A 288 14.90 -16.62 -30.48
CA GLU A 288 16.18 -16.05 -30.00
C GLU A 288 15.98 -14.90 -28.99
N VAL A 289 14.81 -14.83 -28.36
CA VAL A 289 14.49 -13.76 -27.42
C VAL A 289 15.25 -13.95 -26.11
N THR A 290 15.99 -12.90 -25.72
CA THR A 290 16.55 -12.70 -24.38
C THR A 290 15.83 -11.53 -23.73
N ALA A 291 15.61 -11.61 -22.42
CA ALA A 291 14.96 -10.55 -21.69
C ALA A 291 15.38 -10.55 -20.21
N SER A 292 15.38 -9.35 -19.60
CA SER A 292 15.49 -9.20 -18.15
C SER A 292 14.13 -9.34 -17.46
N GLU A 293 13.03 -9.05 -18.16
CA GLU A 293 11.64 -9.22 -17.73
C GLU A 293 10.77 -9.63 -18.92
N ALA A 294 9.81 -10.51 -18.67
CA ALA A 294 8.84 -10.96 -19.68
C ALA A 294 7.46 -11.16 -19.03
N VAL A 295 6.40 -10.66 -19.67
CA VAL A 295 5.03 -10.81 -19.16
C VAL A 295 4.02 -11.06 -20.26
N TRP A 296 3.08 -11.96 -20.00
CA TRP A 296 2.00 -12.26 -20.92
C TRP A 296 1.01 -11.11 -21.01
N SER A 297 0.58 -10.81 -22.22
CA SER A 297 -0.65 -10.04 -22.41
C SER A 297 -1.83 -10.79 -21.78
N PRO A 298 -2.83 -10.10 -21.19
CA PRO A 298 -4.00 -10.77 -20.61
C PRO A 298 -4.81 -11.60 -21.62
N VAL A 299 -4.70 -11.25 -22.90
CA VAL A 299 -5.35 -11.96 -24.01
C VAL A 299 -4.54 -13.19 -24.46
N GLY A 300 -3.23 -13.22 -24.21
CA GLY A 300 -2.34 -14.32 -24.55
C GLY A 300 -1.84 -14.32 -25.99
N ASP A 301 -2.04 -13.23 -26.73
CA ASP A 301 -1.64 -13.11 -28.15
C ASP A 301 -0.19 -12.59 -28.33
N SER A 302 0.35 -12.02 -27.26
CA SER A 302 1.66 -11.37 -27.21
C SER A 302 2.28 -11.44 -25.81
N ILE A 303 3.60 -11.25 -25.75
CA ILE A 303 4.41 -11.18 -24.55
C ILE A 303 5.17 -9.85 -24.61
N ALA A 304 5.05 -9.02 -23.58
CA ALA A 304 5.87 -7.82 -23.45
C ALA A 304 7.18 -8.18 -22.76
N ILE A 305 8.29 -7.67 -23.28
CA ILE A 305 9.63 -7.97 -22.80
C ILE A 305 10.47 -6.69 -22.63
N ILE A 306 11.37 -6.71 -21.66
CA ILE A 306 12.47 -5.76 -21.55
C ILE A 306 13.72 -6.44 -22.08
N GLN A 307 14.25 -5.93 -23.18
CA GLN A 307 15.53 -6.35 -23.75
C GLN A 307 16.44 -5.13 -23.78
N SER A 308 17.53 -5.18 -23.03
CA SER A 308 18.47 -4.08 -22.80
C SER A 308 17.71 -2.84 -22.33
N ASN A 309 17.68 -1.77 -23.12
CA ASN A 309 16.92 -0.55 -22.82
C ASN A 309 15.66 -0.39 -23.70
N ARG A 310 15.11 -1.48 -24.21
CA ARG A 310 13.97 -1.47 -25.14
C ARG A 310 12.81 -2.24 -24.54
N LEU A 311 11.63 -1.64 -24.57
CA LEU A 311 10.36 -2.31 -24.34
C LEU A 311 9.83 -2.81 -25.69
N LEU A 312 9.69 -4.11 -25.80
CA LEU A 312 9.24 -4.79 -27.00
C LEU A 312 7.99 -5.62 -26.69
N THR A 313 7.23 -5.93 -27.74
CA THR A 313 6.21 -6.99 -27.73
C THR A 313 6.61 -8.04 -28.74
N VAL A 314 6.47 -9.30 -28.37
CA VAL A 314 6.78 -10.45 -29.22
C VAL A 314 5.61 -11.43 -29.19
N ARG A 315 5.36 -12.13 -30.29
CA ARG A 315 4.35 -13.18 -30.27
C ARG A 315 4.86 -14.41 -29.50
N PRO A 316 3.96 -15.25 -28.98
CA PRO A 316 4.33 -16.49 -28.29
C PRO A 316 5.13 -17.49 -29.14
N ASP A 317 5.09 -17.38 -30.47
CA ASP A 317 5.92 -18.18 -31.37
C ASP A 317 7.33 -17.60 -31.57
N GLY A 318 7.66 -16.50 -30.89
CA GLY A 318 8.93 -15.77 -31.03
C GLY A 318 8.98 -14.86 -32.26
N SER A 319 7.90 -14.78 -33.05
CA SER A 319 7.84 -13.96 -34.26
C SER A 319 7.28 -12.55 -34.00
N ASN A 320 7.30 -11.72 -35.05
CA ASN A 320 6.64 -10.41 -35.09
C ASN A 320 6.99 -9.50 -33.89
N THR A 321 8.28 -9.40 -33.60
CA THR A 321 8.79 -8.51 -32.55
C THR A 321 8.57 -7.05 -32.95
N LYS A 322 7.80 -6.31 -32.16
CA LYS A 322 7.53 -4.90 -32.32
C LYS A 322 8.15 -4.12 -31.16
N GLU A 323 8.96 -3.11 -31.48
CA GLU A 323 9.42 -2.14 -30.48
C GLU A 323 8.30 -1.16 -30.13
N LEU A 324 8.06 -0.98 -28.83
CA LEU A 324 7.14 0.04 -28.32
C LEU A 324 7.88 1.31 -27.94
N GLN A 325 9.00 1.17 -27.23
CA GLN A 325 9.77 2.32 -26.73
C GLN A 325 11.22 1.94 -26.47
N LYS A 326 12.12 2.89 -26.74
CA LYS A 326 13.53 2.85 -26.32
C LYS A 326 13.79 3.86 -25.22
N PHE A 327 14.52 3.46 -24.19
CA PHE A 327 14.86 4.29 -23.04
C PHE A 327 16.35 4.65 -23.03
N SER A 328 16.69 5.75 -22.39
CA SER A 328 18.10 6.14 -22.19
C SER A 328 18.80 5.31 -21.12
N ALA A 329 18.03 4.74 -20.18
CA ALA A 329 18.48 3.83 -19.14
C ALA A 329 17.66 2.53 -19.19
N ASN A 330 18.19 1.44 -18.62
CA ASN A 330 17.47 0.17 -18.58
C ASN A 330 16.25 0.29 -17.62
N PRO A 331 15.01 0.08 -18.10
CA PRO A 331 13.86 0.00 -17.20
C PRO A 331 14.06 -1.15 -16.22
N GLN A 332 13.90 -0.89 -14.93
CA GLN A 332 14.15 -1.86 -13.87
C GLN A 332 12.86 -2.44 -13.36
N TYR A 333 12.68 -3.74 -13.61
CA TYR A 333 11.75 -4.65 -12.94
C TYR A 333 10.26 -4.22 -12.98
N SER A 334 9.36 -5.16 -12.69
CA SER A 334 7.91 -4.88 -12.50
C SER A 334 7.13 -4.48 -13.77
N LEU A 335 7.56 -4.92 -14.95
CA LEU A 335 6.74 -4.80 -16.17
C LEU A 335 5.42 -5.57 -15.98
N LEU A 336 4.29 -4.92 -16.27
CA LEU A 336 2.94 -5.45 -16.08
C LEU A 336 1.97 -4.86 -17.10
N TRP A 337 1.05 -5.70 -17.59
CA TRP A 337 -0.11 -5.25 -18.35
C TRP A 337 -1.22 -4.75 -17.41
N SER A 338 -2.02 -3.78 -17.86
CA SER A 338 -3.39 -3.60 -17.35
C SER A 338 -4.21 -4.85 -17.72
N GLY A 339 -5.20 -5.24 -16.93
CA GLY A 339 -5.91 -6.49 -17.20
C GLY A 339 -6.86 -6.41 -18.39
N ASP A 340 -7.23 -5.19 -18.82
CA ASP A 340 -7.82 -4.94 -20.14
C ASP A 340 -6.85 -5.08 -21.32
N GLY A 341 -5.54 -5.21 -21.07
CA GLY A 341 -4.49 -5.33 -22.07
C GLY A 341 -4.19 -4.03 -22.86
N ALA A 342 -4.80 -2.91 -22.49
CA ALA A 342 -4.65 -1.66 -23.24
C ALA A 342 -3.33 -0.92 -22.91
N LYS A 343 -2.73 -1.20 -21.75
CA LYS A 343 -1.59 -0.45 -21.22
C LYS A 343 -0.55 -1.33 -20.57
N LEU A 344 0.67 -0.81 -20.52
CA LEU A 344 1.80 -1.38 -19.80
C LEU A 344 2.30 -0.41 -18.74
N ARG A 345 2.53 -0.92 -17.53
CA ARG A 345 3.20 -0.20 -16.44
C ARG A 345 4.54 -0.84 -16.13
N PHE A 346 5.52 -0.01 -15.84
CA PHE A 346 6.88 -0.44 -15.52
C PHE A 346 7.60 0.63 -14.71
N THR A 347 8.68 0.23 -14.05
CA THR A 347 9.54 1.15 -13.31
C THR A 347 10.82 1.42 -14.10
N VAL A 348 11.30 2.66 -14.08
CA VAL A 348 12.57 3.07 -14.68
C VAL A 348 13.45 3.64 -13.57
N SER A 349 14.61 3.03 -13.34
CA SER A 349 15.61 3.58 -12.44
C SER A 349 16.48 4.59 -13.17
N ASN A 350 16.57 5.79 -12.62
CA ASN A 350 17.51 6.81 -13.08
C ASN A 350 18.73 6.82 -12.16
N LEU A 351 19.84 6.25 -12.63
CA LEU A 351 21.08 6.13 -11.86
C LEU A 351 21.69 7.51 -11.52
N ASP A 352 21.55 8.50 -12.40
CA ASP A 352 22.09 9.85 -12.17
C ASP A 352 21.35 10.58 -11.05
N ARG A 353 20.06 10.27 -10.87
CA ARG A 353 19.18 10.90 -9.87
C ARG A 353 18.88 10.00 -8.67
N ALA A 354 19.39 8.77 -8.67
CA ALA A 354 19.05 7.73 -7.70
C ALA A 354 17.53 7.61 -7.44
N THR A 355 16.71 7.65 -8.49
CA THR A 355 15.23 7.59 -8.38
C THR A 355 14.66 6.40 -9.12
N ASP A 356 13.58 5.83 -8.59
CA ASP A 356 12.75 4.84 -9.29
C ASP A 356 11.41 5.46 -9.64
N GLU A 357 11.18 5.69 -10.93
CA GLU A 357 10.00 6.34 -11.45
C GLU A 357 9.07 5.31 -12.09
N MET A 358 7.77 5.36 -11.77
CA MET A 358 6.77 4.54 -12.46
C MET A 358 6.22 5.24 -13.70
N TRP A 359 6.16 4.48 -14.79
CA TRP A 359 5.72 4.93 -16.11
C TRP A 359 4.57 4.07 -16.61
N GLU A 360 3.75 4.68 -17.46
CA GLU A 360 2.67 4.02 -18.17
C GLU A 360 2.78 4.35 -19.67
N ILE A 361 2.54 3.34 -20.52
CA ILE A 361 2.49 3.47 -21.97
C ILE A 361 1.29 2.66 -22.50
N GLY A 362 0.68 3.10 -23.60
CA GLY A 362 -0.30 2.31 -24.33
C GLY A 362 0.35 1.09 -24.98
N ALA A 363 -0.42 0.01 -25.12
CA ALA A 363 0.00 -1.21 -25.82
C ALA A 363 0.37 -0.96 -27.30
N ASP A 364 -0.14 0.12 -27.88
CA ASP A 364 0.18 0.59 -29.22
C ASP A 364 1.56 1.29 -29.30
N GLY A 365 2.14 1.67 -28.16
CA GLY A 365 3.38 2.44 -28.02
C GLY A 365 3.16 3.94 -27.82
N THR A 366 1.91 4.39 -27.63
CA THR A 366 1.58 5.81 -27.49
C THR A 366 1.37 6.23 -26.03
N ASN A 367 1.22 7.53 -25.79
CA ASN A 367 0.87 8.10 -24.49
C ASN A 367 1.82 7.70 -23.33
N LEU A 368 3.13 7.66 -23.60
CA LEU A 368 4.13 7.44 -22.56
C LEU A 368 4.14 8.62 -21.57
N HIS A 369 3.90 8.33 -20.29
CA HIS A 369 3.92 9.35 -19.25
C HIS A 369 4.30 8.78 -17.88
N ARG A 370 4.74 9.67 -16.98
CA ARG A 370 5.01 9.35 -15.58
C ARG A 370 3.71 9.32 -14.81
N ILE A 371 3.53 8.30 -13.95
CA ILE A 371 2.36 8.21 -13.07
C ILE A 371 2.42 9.33 -12.01
N PHE A 372 3.61 9.67 -11.53
CA PHE A 372 3.84 10.72 -10.54
C PHE A 372 4.80 11.80 -11.06
N PRO A 373 4.33 12.74 -11.91
CA PRO A 373 5.21 13.73 -12.54
C PRO A 373 5.88 14.70 -11.54
N ASN A 374 5.24 14.94 -10.39
CA ASN A 374 5.71 15.88 -9.36
C ASN A 374 6.21 15.17 -8.09
N ALA A 375 6.63 13.91 -8.20
CA ALA A 375 7.19 13.18 -7.07
C ALA A 375 8.51 13.82 -6.59
N PRO A 376 8.78 13.84 -5.27
CA PRO A 376 10.08 14.24 -4.72
C PRO A 376 11.21 13.36 -5.26
N ALA A 377 12.42 13.93 -5.37
CA ALA A 377 13.60 13.26 -5.92
C ALA A 377 14.15 12.10 -5.05
N GLU A 378 13.59 11.85 -3.89
CA GLU A 378 14.01 10.75 -2.98
C GLU A 378 13.02 9.57 -3.01
N ARG A 379 12.01 9.64 -3.89
CA ARG A 379 10.93 8.66 -3.98
C ARG A 379 11.35 7.46 -4.83
N HIS A 380 11.20 6.28 -4.26
CA HIS A 380 11.39 5.00 -4.94
C HIS A 380 10.06 4.26 -5.01
N ASP A 381 9.33 4.43 -6.12
CA ASP A 381 8.12 3.66 -6.37
C ASP A 381 8.46 2.44 -7.24
N THR A 382 8.33 1.26 -6.66
CA THR A 382 8.75 0.01 -7.30
C THR A 382 7.74 -1.10 -7.03
N THR A 383 7.82 -2.20 -7.78
CA THR A 383 7.09 -3.45 -7.50
C THR A 383 5.58 -3.23 -7.31
N GLY A 384 4.87 -3.16 -8.44
CA GLY A 384 3.43 -3.00 -8.46
C GLY A 384 2.66 -4.28 -8.75
N THR A 385 1.35 -4.28 -8.53
CA THR A 385 0.40 -5.26 -9.05
C THR A 385 -1.00 -4.66 -9.07
N TRP A 386 -1.84 -5.11 -9.99
CA TRP A 386 -3.23 -4.71 -10.05
C TRP A 386 -4.06 -5.45 -9.01
N SER A 387 -5.04 -4.78 -8.42
CA SER A 387 -6.12 -5.46 -7.70
C SER A 387 -6.91 -6.33 -8.69
N THR A 388 -7.55 -7.38 -8.19
CA THR A 388 -8.32 -8.32 -9.03
C THR A 388 -9.49 -7.66 -9.76
N ASP A 389 -9.98 -6.52 -9.27
CA ASP A 389 -11.03 -5.71 -9.88
C ASP A 389 -10.47 -4.54 -10.72
N GLU A 390 -9.14 -4.44 -10.88
CA GLU A 390 -8.41 -3.40 -11.61
C GLU A 390 -8.68 -1.96 -11.17
N ARG A 391 -9.34 -1.78 -10.03
CA ARG A 391 -9.65 -0.45 -9.49
C ARG A 391 -8.46 0.18 -8.80
N TYR A 392 -7.55 -0.62 -8.25
CA TYR A 392 -6.36 -0.16 -7.57
C TYR A 392 -5.12 -0.78 -8.18
N PHE A 393 -4.06 0.01 -8.26
CA PHE A 393 -2.71 -0.50 -8.46
C PHE A 393 -1.97 -0.39 -7.15
N LEU A 394 -1.62 -1.54 -6.59
CA LEU A 394 -0.90 -1.66 -5.34
C LEU A 394 0.59 -1.66 -5.67
N PHE A 395 1.37 -0.83 -5.02
CA PHE A 395 2.81 -0.76 -5.26
C PHE A 395 3.57 -0.48 -3.99
N THR A 396 4.88 -0.64 -4.07
CA THR A 396 5.74 -0.38 -2.93
C THR A 396 6.37 0.99 -3.06
N ARG A 397 6.13 1.86 -2.07
CA ARG A 397 6.78 3.16 -1.95
C ARG A 397 7.90 3.10 -0.90
N GLY A 398 9.10 3.50 -1.30
CA GLY A 398 10.25 3.73 -0.42
C GLY A 398 10.73 5.18 -0.47
N SER A 399 11.40 5.61 0.61
CA SER A 399 12.19 6.84 0.65
C SER A 399 13.64 6.46 0.95
N ASP A 400 14.51 6.68 -0.03
CA ASP A 400 15.93 6.30 -0.08
C ASP A 400 16.24 4.78 0.06
N SER A 401 17.35 4.40 -0.55
CA SER A 401 17.89 3.08 -0.92
C SER A 401 18.04 2.00 0.18
N ARG A 402 17.36 2.10 1.34
CA ARG A 402 17.35 1.06 2.38
C ARG A 402 15.96 0.78 2.97
N LEU A 403 15.35 -0.29 2.46
CA LEU A 403 14.43 -1.25 3.10
C LEU A 403 13.12 -0.76 3.76
N ASN A 404 12.82 0.54 3.85
CA ASN A 404 11.51 1.02 4.30
C ASN A 404 10.49 1.03 3.14
N ARG A 405 10.02 -0.16 2.79
CA ARG A 405 9.02 -0.40 1.75
C ARG A 405 7.61 -0.39 2.38
N VAL A 406 6.83 0.66 2.13
CA VAL A 406 5.41 0.72 2.53
C VAL A 406 4.55 0.34 1.32
N MET A 407 3.55 -0.51 1.54
CA MET A 407 2.58 -0.81 0.51
C MET A 407 1.61 0.36 0.38
N ASP A 408 1.52 0.90 -0.83
CA ASP A 408 0.69 2.04 -1.18
C ASP A 408 -0.22 1.65 -2.36
N SER A 409 -1.18 2.52 -2.70
CA SER A 409 -2.12 2.24 -3.77
C SER A 409 -2.52 3.50 -4.52
N ILE A 410 -2.79 3.35 -5.81
CA ILE A 410 -3.40 4.40 -6.63
C ILE A 410 -4.66 3.87 -7.29
N SER A 411 -5.73 4.67 -7.28
CA SER A 411 -6.97 4.35 -7.99
C SER A 411 -6.81 4.52 -9.50
N ASN A 412 -7.39 3.62 -10.29
CA ASN A 412 -7.30 3.61 -11.75
C ASN A 412 -8.39 4.42 -12.48
N VAL A 413 -9.16 5.25 -11.74
CA VAL A 413 -10.34 5.98 -12.25
C VAL A 413 -10.04 7.43 -12.58
#